data_AF-A0A947W1I5-F1
#
_entry.id   AF-A0A947W1I5-F1
#
_cell.length_a   1.000
_cell.length_b   1.000
_cell.length_c   1.000
_cell.angle_alpha   90.00
_cell.angle_beta   90.00
_cell.angle_gamma   90.00
#
_symmetry.space_group_name_H-M   'P 1'
#
loop_
_entity.id
_entity.type
_entity.pdbx_description
1 polymer ?
#
loop_
_entity_poly.entity_id
_entity_poly.type
_entity_poly.pdbx_seq_one_letter_code
_entity_poly.pdbx_strand_id
1 'polypeptide(L)'
;MQDAIIDKDGSILKSATGMEGGCVAQGSTCGVVTGGALGIARMYQQQLNPGEALSQVAVMRSVRYYVDWFSERYGSTRCFDRSGVDFNTLSGQLRYLVSIPKLFRCASQVGHAVNYLTLNSNDIISGKTFERDSFPYENSPHCAQKVLVSIRDKTGFGYSPLEQIAFVFDGGVGASGGLCGAIAGAVMALNLHHGTDLRQSSYLRNAHAFFKGHANLLVKKPFGRKDTFFLGKRLIREIQREAGSTLECSGITGETFKSLDDFSTYIQTSDGCGKRIRSISEIASKVILESM
;
A
#
# COMPACT_ATOMS: atom_id res chain seq x y z
N MET A 1 2.74 -8.65 12.89
CA MET A 1 4.05 -8.98 12.28
C MET A 1 5.19 -8.16 12.88
N GLN A 2 5.13 -6.83 12.96
CA GLN A 2 6.24 -6.08 13.57
C GLN A 2 6.53 -6.43 15.05
N ASP A 3 5.56 -6.96 15.81
CA ASP A 3 5.84 -7.39 17.20
C ASP A 3 6.66 -8.69 17.27
N ALA A 4 6.85 -9.38 16.14
CA ALA A 4 7.72 -10.55 16.01
C ALA A 4 9.18 -10.18 15.64
N ILE A 5 9.49 -8.89 15.44
CA ILE A 5 10.84 -8.40 15.14
C ILE A 5 11.37 -7.52 16.28
N ILE A 6 12.70 -7.47 16.43
CA ILE A 6 13.37 -6.74 17.52
C ILE A 6 13.19 -5.23 17.35
N ASP A 7 13.28 -4.73 16.12
CA ASP A 7 13.11 -3.31 15.81
C ASP A 7 11.63 -2.93 15.64
N LYS A 8 11.12 -2.20 16.63
CA LYS A 8 9.72 -1.78 16.77
C LYS A 8 9.45 -0.35 16.29
N ASP A 9 10.23 0.20 15.36
CA ASP A 9 9.93 1.51 14.77
C ASP A 9 8.49 1.57 14.19
N GLY A 10 7.71 2.54 14.68
CA GLY A 10 6.32 2.78 14.29
C GLY A 10 6.17 3.44 12.92
N SER A 11 7.25 3.92 12.29
CA SER A 11 7.21 4.69 11.04
C SER A 11 6.57 3.95 9.86
N ILE A 12 6.82 2.64 9.72
CA ILE A 12 6.19 1.80 8.67
C ILE A 12 4.69 1.60 8.96
N LEU A 13 4.30 1.42 10.23
CA LEU A 13 2.88 1.34 10.58
C LEU A 13 2.18 2.66 10.32
N LYS A 14 2.84 3.76 10.69
CA LYS A 14 2.35 5.12 10.45
C LYS A 14 2.15 5.38 8.96
N SER A 15 3.12 5.00 8.12
CA SER A 15 3.04 5.18 6.67
C SER A 15 1.89 4.38 6.03
N ALA A 16 1.53 3.23 6.61
CA ALA A 16 0.46 2.37 6.12
C ALA A 16 -0.97 2.83 6.49
N THR A 17 -1.14 3.82 7.38
CA THR A 17 -2.48 4.25 7.86
C THR A 17 -3.42 4.71 6.74
N GLY A 18 -2.91 5.41 5.74
CA GLY A 18 -3.67 5.80 4.54
C GLY A 18 -3.76 4.71 3.49
N MET A 19 -3.59 3.44 3.86
CA MET A 19 -3.91 2.30 3.00
C MET A 19 -5.35 1.78 3.25
N GLU A 20 -6.02 2.31 4.27
CA GLU A 20 -7.34 1.92 4.73
C GLU A 20 -8.48 2.18 3.70
N GLY A 21 -9.42 1.24 3.61
CA GLY A 21 -10.52 1.37 2.65
C GLY A 21 -10.06 1.30 1.19
N GLY A 22 -8.88 0.73 0.92
CA GLY A 22 -8.36 0.55 -0.43
C GLY A 22 -7.46 1.68 -0.92
N CYS A 23 -6.54 2.13 -0.05
CA CYS A 23 -5.75 3.37 -0.11
C CYS A 23 -6.37 4.53 0.67
N VAL A 24 -6.77 5.66 0.09
CA VAL A 24 -7.39 6.73 0.89
C VAL A 24 -8.91 6.64 0.77
N ALA A 25 -9.45 5.49 1.21
CA ALA A 25 -10.87 5.13 1.11
C ALA A 25 -11.42 5.16 -0.34
N GLN A 26 -10.60 4.72 -1.29
CA GLN A 26 -10.92 4.74 -2.73
C GLN A 26 -11.36 3.38 -3.28
N GLY A 27 -11.41 2.34 -2.46
CA GLY A 27 -11.96 1.05 -2.86
C GLY A 27 -11.02 0.13 -3.66
N SER A 28 -9.77 0.52 -3.89
CA SER A 28 -8.72 -0.31 -4.53
C SER A 28 -8.21 -1.41 -3.58
N THR A 29 -6.99 -1.91 -3.73
CA THR A 29 -6.43 -3.05 -2.98
C THR A 29 -6.62 -2.88 -1.47
N CYS A 30 -7.25 -3.87 -0.85
CA CYS A 30 -7.64 -3.86 0.56
C CYS A 30 -6.44 -3.61 1.49
N GLY A 31 -6.65 -2.79 2.52
CA GLY A 31 -5.62 -2.49 3.53
C GLY A 31 -5.02 -3.72 4.22
N VAL A 32 -5.79 -4.81 4.34
CA VAL A 32 -5.28 -6.09 4.87
C VAL A 32 -4.28 -6.74 3.90
N VAL A 33 -4.51 -6.61 2.60
CA VAL A 33 -3.61 -7.10 1.55
C VAL A 33 -2.34 -6.26 1.51
N THR A 34 -2.46 -4.93 1.43
CA THR A 34 -1.29 -4.04 1.39
C THR A 34 -0.47 -4.07 2.67
N GLY A 35 -1.15 -4.14 3.84
CA GLY A 35 -0.49 -4.27 5.14
C GLY A 35 0.18 -5.62 5.34
N GLY A 36 -0.45 -6.70 4.85
CA GLY A 36 0.17 -8.03 4.81
C GLY A 36 1.42 -8.06 3.94
N ALA A 37 1.36 -7.46 2.73
CA ALA A 37 2.50 -7.37 1.82
C ALA A 37 3.68 -6.60 2.45
N LEU A 38 3.41 -5.43 3.04
CA LEU A 38 4.42 -4.66 3.78
C LEU A 38 4.99 -5.43 4.97
N GLY A 39 4.16 -6.17 5.70
CA GLY A 39 4.63 -6.93 6.84
C GLY A 39 5.46 -8.15 6.46
N ILE A 40 5.16 -8.83 5.35
CA ILE A 40 6.04 -9.85 4.77
C ILE A 40 7.40 -9.21 4.47
N ALA A 41 7.44 -8.11 3.70
CA ALA A 41 8.68 -7.42 3.35
C ALA A 41 9.49 -6.99 4.57
N ARG A 42 8.82 -6.46 5.60
CA ARG A 42 9.44 -6.02 6.85
C ARG A 42 10.02 -7.20 7.65
N MET A 43 9.43 -8.40 7.58
CA MET A 43 10.01 -9.58 8.23
C MET A 43 11.34 -10.00 7.59
N TYR A 44 11.52 -9.78 6.28
CA TYR A 44 12.74 -10.14 5.56
C TYR A 44 13.70 -8.98 5.33
N GLN A 45 13.44 -7.83 5.95
CA GLN A 45 14.17 -6.61 5.61
C GLN A 45 15.69 -6.73 5.85
N GLN A 46 16.11 -7.44 6.90
CA GLN A 46 17.53 -7.63 7.20
C GLN A 46 18.23 -8.54 6.19
N GLN A 47 17.47 -9.39 5.49
CA GLN A 47 17.95 -10.26 4.42
C GLN A 47 17.94 -9.56 3.05
N LEU A 48 17.35 -8.36 2.96
CA LEU A 48 17.37 -7.55 1.74
C LEU A 48 18.73 -6.84 1.63
N ASN A 49 19.74 -7.53 1.11
CA ASN A 49 21.02 -6.90 0.81
C ASN A 49 20.89 -5.97 -0.41
N PRO A 50 21.44 -4.74 -0.36
CA PRO A 50 21.56 -3.91 -1.55
C PRO A 50 22.34 -4.65 -2.65
N GLY A 51 21.69 -4.89 -3.79
CA GLY A 51 22.30 -5.58 -4.93
C GLY A 51 22.08 -7.10 -4.99
N GLU A 52 21.26 -7.69 -4.11
CA GLU A 52 20.94 -9.12 -4.16
C GLU A 52 19.44 -9.33 -4.49
N ALA A 53 19.09 -9.36 -5.78
CA ALA A 53 17.68 -9.45 -6.19
C ALA A 53 17.00 -10.77 -5.86
N LEU A 54 17.77 -11.83 -5.60
CA LEU A 54 17.22 -13.12 -5.17
C LEU A 54 16.36 -12.97 -3.90
N SER A 55 16.76 -12.07 -2.99
CA SER A 55 16.01 -11.78 -1.75
C SER A 55 14.68 -11.06 -2.04
N GLN A 56 14.65 -10.12 -2.98
CA GLN A 56 13.44 -9.39 -3.35
C GLN A 56 12.46 -10.25 -4.14
N VAL A 57 12.96 -11.08 -5.07
CA VAL A 57 12.13 -12.02 -5.84
C VAL A 57 11.44 -13.01 -4.89
N ALA A 58 12.16 -13.55 -3.91
CA ALA A 58 11.59 -14.40 -2.87
C ALA A 58 10.43 -13.70 -2.15
N VAL A 59 10.67 -12.49 -1.64
CA VAL A 59 9.64 -11.69 -0.95
C VAL A 59 8.45 -11.38 -1.87
N MET A 60 8.68 -11.04 -3.14
CA MET A 60 7.60 -10.78 -4.09
C MET A 60 6.75 -12.02 -4.35
N ARG A 61 7.36 -13.20 -4.47
CA ARG A 61 6.63 -14.48 -4.60
C ARG A 61 5.80 -14.77 -3.35
N SER A 62 6.36 -14.56 -2.16
CA SER A 62 5.64 -14.66 -0.88
C SER A 62 4.44 -13.72 -0.83
N VAL A 63 4.61 -12.47 -1.28
CA VAL A 63 3.53 -11.47 -1.36
C VAL A 63 2.47 -11.93 -2.35
N ARG A 64 2.84 -12.40 -3.55
CA ARG A 64 1.90 -12.89 -4.54
C ARG A 64 1.08 -14.07 -4.01
N TYR A 65 1.73 -15.05 -3.38
CA TYR A 65 1.04 -16.19 -2.76
C TYR A 65 0.04 -15.74 -1.67
N TYR A 66 0.40 -14.75 -0.86
CA TYR A 66 -0.51 -14.17 0.12
C TYR A 66 -1.70 -13.43 -0.53
N VAL A 67 -1.46 -12.67 -1.60
CA VAL A 67 -2.48 -11.96 -2.36
C VAL A 67 -3.46 -12.94 -3.01
N ASP A 68 -2.95 -14.02 -3.60
CA ASP A 68 -3.74 -15.07 -4.24
C ASP A 68 -4.61 -15.80 -3.20
N TRP A 69 -4.02 -16.23 -2.08
CA TRP A 69 -4.77 -16.79 -0.95
C TRP A 69 -5.91 -15.87 -0.47
N PHE A 70 -5.62 -14.58 -0.34
CA PHE A 70 -6.62 -13.62 0.10
C PHE A 70 -7.77 -13.50 -0.91
N SER A 71 -7.42 -13.46 -2.20
CA SER A 71 -8.40 -13.41 -3.30
C SER A 71 -9.26 -14.67 -3.32
N GLU A 72 -8.67 -15.86 -3.24
CA GLU A 72 -9.39 -17.14 -3.21
C GLU A 72 -10.32 -17.22 -2.00
N ARG A 73 -9.84 -16.82 -0.82
CA ARG A 73 -10.61 -16.90 0.42
C ARG A 73 -11.78 -15.91 0.49
N TYR A 74 -11.63 -14.73 -0.12
CA TYR A 74 -12.58 -13.63 0.04
C TYR A 74 -13.18 -13.10 -1.26
N GLY A 75 -12.92 -13.75 -2.38
CA GLY A 75 -13.45 -13.48 -3.73
C GLY A 75 -12.81 -12.32 -4.49
N SER A 76 -12.15 -11.38 -3.81
CA SER A 76 -11.44 -10.25 -4.44
C SER A 76 -10.41 -9.67 -3.48
N THR A 77 -9.41 -8.98 -4.01
CA THR A 77 -8.46 -8.15 -3.25
C THR A 77 -8.90 -6.70 -3.16
N ARG A 78 -9.89 -6.27 -3.96
CA ARG A 78 -10.38 -4.88 -4.00
C ARG A 78 -11.36 -4.62 -2.86
N CYS A 79 -11.15 -3.52 -2.15
CA CYS A 79 -11.94 -3.17 -0.98
C CYS A 79 -13.40 -2.88 -1.36
N PHE A 80 -13.64 -2.23 -2.50
CA PHE A 80 -14.98 -1.95 -2.99
C PHE A 80 -15.75 -3.23 -3.30
N ASP A 81 -15.18 -4.15 -4.08
CA ASP A 81 -15.85 -5.39 -4.50
C ASP A 81 -16.30 -6.23 -3.30
N ARG A 82 -15.53 -6.21 -2.21
CA ARG A 82 -15.81 -6.99 -0.99
C ARG A 82 -16.78 -6.32 -0.05
N SER A 83 -16.78 -5.00 0.01
CA SER A 83 -17.57 -4.22 0.98
C SER A 83 -18.88 -3.68 0.39
N GLY A 84 -18.90 -3.42 -0.92
CA GLY A 84 -19.95 -2.66 -1.61
C GLY A 84 -20.12 -1.24 -1.05
N VAL A 85 -19.06 -0.66 -0.48
CA VAL A 85 -19.06 0.64 0.17
C VAL A 85 -18.24 1.63 -0.65
N ASP A 86 -18.88 2.70 -1.09
CA ASP A 86 -18.19 3.91 -1.56
C ASP A 86 -18.02 4.90 -0.40
N PHE A 87 -16.82 4.90 0.19
CA PHE A 87 -16.47 5.77 1.31
C PHE A 87 -16.40 7.26 0.95
N ASN A 88 -16.47 7.63 -0.33
CA ASN A 88 -16.53 9.03 -0.74
C ASN A 88 -17.96 9.61 -0.67
N THR A 89 -18.97 8.78 -0.40
CA THR A 89 -20.37 9.18 -0.28
C THR A 89 -20.85 9.15 1.16
N LEU A 90 -21.76 10.07 1.51
CA LEU A 90 -22.40 10.07 2.83
C LEU A 90 -23.18 8.76 3.08
N SER A 91 -23.87 8.25 2.06
CA SER A 91 -24.61 6.99 2.14
C SER A 91 -23.70 5.78 2.33
N GLY A 92 -22.53 5.74 1.68
CA GLY A 92 -21.55 4.67 1.87
C GLY A 92 -20.91 4.71 3.25
N GLN A 93 -20.52 5.89 3.73
CA GLN A 93 -20.02 6.07 5.10
C GLN A 93 -21.05 5.63 6.15
N LEU A 94 -22.32 6.03 6.00
CA LEU A 94 -23.40 5.61 6.90
C LEU A 94 -23.63 4.10 6.83
N ARG A 95 -23.65 3.51 5.62
CA ARG A 95 -23.78 2.07 5.42
C ARG A 95 -22.65 1.29 6.09
N TYR A 96 -21.44 1.83 6.12
CA TYR A 96 -20.31 1.19 6.78
C TYR A 96 -20.40 1.29 8.30
N LEU A 97 -20.67 2.49 8.83
CA LEU A 97 -20.72 2.75 10.28
C LEU A 97 -21.93 2.11 10.98
N VAL A 98 -23.10 2.10 10.34
CA VAL A 98 -24.33 1.51 10.90
C VAL A 98 -24.32 -0.02 10.77
N SER A 99 -23.60 -0.55 9.79
CA SER A 99 -23.48 -1.99 9.59
C SER A 99 -22.35 -2.57 10.46
N ILE A 100 -22.63 -2.73 11.75
CA ILE A 100 -21.77 -3.45 12.72
C ILE A 100 -21.17 -4.75 12.11
N PRO A 101 -21.91 -5.59 11.37
CA PRO A 101 -21.34 -6.80 10.76
C PRO A 101 -20.25 -6.56 9.71
N LYS A 102 -20.19 -5.39 9.06
CA LYS A 102 -19.14 -5.04 8.08
C LYS A 102 -17.87 -4.60 8.77
N LEU A 103 -17.98 -3.80 9.82
CA LEU A 103 -16.84 -3.40 10.64
C LEU A 103 -16.16 -4.63 11.28
N PHE A 104 -16.97 -5.53 11.88
CA PHE A 104 -16.45 -6.79 12.43
C PHE A 104 -15.81 -7.68 11.37
N ARG A 105 -16.38 -7.76 10.15
CA ARG A 105 -15.77 -8.51 9.04
C ARG A 105 -14.42 -7.94 8.63
N CYS A 106 -14.26 -6.62 8.52
CA CYS A 106 -12.97 -6.00 8.22
C CYS A 106 -11.95 -6.31 9.33
N ALA A 107 -12.35 -6.18 10.60
CA ALA A 107 -11.48 -6.46 11.74
C ALA A 107 -11.08 -7.95 11.83
N SER A 108 -12.02 -8.87 11.63
CA SER A 108 -11.75 -10.32 11.71
C SER A 108 -10.77 -10.79 10.62
N GLN A 109 -10.81 -10.15 9.45
CA GLN A 109 -9.87 -10.45 8.36
C GLN A 109 -8.43 -10.09 8.69
N VAL A 110 -8.20 -9.06 9.52
CA VAL A 110 -6.85 -8.76 10.05
C VAL A 110 -6.33 -9.95 10.84
N GLY A 111 -7.15 -10.50 11.75
CA GLY A 111 -6.80 -11.68 12.53
C GLY A 111 -6.53 -12.91 11.65
N HIS A 112 -7.38 -13.16 10.65
CA HIS A 112 -7.16 -14.26 9.70
C HIS A 112 -5.88 -14.10 8.88
N ALA A 113 -5.57 -12.89 8.42
CA ALA A 113 -4.35 -12.61 7.68
C ALA A 113 -3.11 -12.81 8.56
N VAL A 114 -3.13 -12.31 9.80
CA VAL A 114 -2.04 -12.55 10.76
C VAL A 114 -1.85 -14.04 11.00
N ASN A 115 -2.93 -14.78 11.28
CA ASN A 115 -2.85 -16.23 11.48
C ASN A 115 -2.31 -16.96 10.26
N TYR A 116 -2.76 -16.60 9.05
CA TYR A 116 -2.27 -17.20 7.82
C TYR A 116 -0.77 -16.97 7.64
N LEU A 117 -0.32 -15.72 7.79
CA LEU A 117 1.09 -15.35 7.64
C LEU A 117 1.98 -16.00 8.71
N THR A 118 1.47 -16.19 9.93
CA THR A 118 2.21 -16.85 11.01
C THR A 118 2.29 -18.36 10.80
N LEU A 119 1.17 -19.03 10.56
CA LEU A 119 1.09 -20.50 10.44
C LEU A 119 1.77 -21.03 9.18
N ASN A 120 1.73 -20.26 8.09
CA ASN A 120 2.33 -20.64 6.81
C ASN A 120 3.67 -19.94 6.60
N SER A 121 4.27 -19.35 7.63
CA SER A 121 5.54 -18.62 7.50
C SER A 121 6.61 -19.45 6.78
N ASN A 122 6.77 -20.73 7.12
CA ASN A 122 7.72 -21.62 6.43
C ASN A 122 7.40 -21.86 4.94
N ASP A 123 6.12 -21.95 4.55
CA ASP A 123 5.71 -22.13 3.15
C ASP A 123 5.80 -20.82 2.36
N ILE A 124 5.46 -19.71 2.99
CA ILE A 124 5.64 -18.35 2.49
C ILE A 124 7.13 -18.06 2.29
N ILE A 125 8.01 -18.55 3.18
CA ILE A 125 9.48 -18.44 3.11
C ILE A 125 10.06 -19.35 2.03
N SER A 126 9.62 -20.60 1.99
CA SER A 126 10.25 -21.63 1.15
C SER A 126 9.83 -21.57 -0.31
N GLY A 127 8.75 -20.83 -0.63
CA GLY A 127 8.27 -20.60 -1.99
C GLY A 127 8.40 -21.86 -2.82
N LYS A 128 7.56 -22.89 -2.55
CA LYS A 128 7.65 -24.21 -3.20
C LYS A 128 8.09 -24.04 -4.66
N THR A 129 9.30 -24.53 -4.90
CA THR A 129 10.18 -24.34 -6.07
C THR A 129 10.67 -22.91 -6.32
N PHE A 130 11.77 -22.55 -5.65
CA PHE A 130 12.78 -21.64 -6.22
C PHE A 130 13.45 -22.31 -7.43
N GLU A 131 12.69 -22.51 -8.51
CA GLU A 131 13.34 -22.67 -9.80
C GLU A 131 13.90 -21.31 -10.22
N ARG A 132 15.19 -21.36 -10.53
CA ARG A 132 16.07 -20.24 -10.81
C ARG A 132 15.83 -19.80 -12.26
N ASP A 133 14.61 -19.36 -12.55
CA ASP A 133 14.34 -18.74 -13.83
C ASP A 133 14.89 -17.30 -13.81
N SER A 134 15.62 -17.01 -14.88
CA SER A 134 16.69 -16.03 -14.97
C SER A 134 16.23 -14.58 -15.10
N PHE A 135 16.66 -13.73 -14.15
CA PHE A 135 17.26 -12.38 -14.32
C PHE A 135 16.67 -11.35 -15.33
N PRO A 136 15.44 -10.83 -15.12
CA PRO A 136 15.18 -9.43 -15.48
C PRO A 136 14.74 -8.54 -14.31
N TYR A 137 14.15 -9.09 -13.23
CA TYR A 137 13.61 -8.29 -12.12
C TYR A 137 14.69 -7.55 -11.31
N GLU A 138 15.93 -8.04 -11.28
CA GLU A 138 17.05 -7.48 -10.50
C GLU A 138 17.38 -6.01 -10.82
N ASN A 139 17.20 -5.61 -12.07
CA ASN A 139 17.46 -4.24 -12.52
C ASN A 139 16.16 -3.46 -12.74
N SER A 140 15.03 -3.97 -12.26
CA SER A 140 13.75 -3.31 -12.46
C SER A 140 13.60 -2.09 -11.57
N PRO A 141 13.18 -0.94 -12.12
CA PRO A 141 12.80 0.20 -11.31
C PRO A 141 11.55 -0.14 -10.48
N HIS A 142 11.65 -0.05 -9.16
CA HIS A 142 10.49 -0.24 -8.27
C HIS A 142 9.65 1.04 -8.16
N CYS A 143 8.36 0.97 -8.52
CA CYS A 143 7.48 2.13 -8.66
C CYS A 143 7.35 2.93 -7.35
N ALA A 144 6.99 2.24 -6.27
CA ALA A 144 6.74 2.87 -4.97
C ALA A 144 8.05 3.40 -4.36
N GLN A 145 9.13 2.63 -4.45
CA GLN A 145 10.45 3.04 -3.96
C GLN A 145 10.93 4.30 -4.68
N LYS A 146 10.84 4.36 -6.01
CA LYS A 146 11.27 5.57 -6.76
C LYS A 146 10.48 6.81 -6.37
N VAL A 147 9.17 6.68 -6.15
CA VAL A 147 8.35 7.79 -5.65
C VAL A 147 8.79 8.23 -4.26
N LEU A 148 8.96 7.29 -3.32
CA LEU A 148 9.41 7.59 -1.96
C LEU A 148 10.78 8.30 -1.95
N VAL A 149 11.77 7.77 -2.70
CA VAL A 149 13.09 8.38 -2.86
C VAL A 149 12.98 9.77 -3.46
N SER A 150 12.22 9.94 -4.54
CA SER A 150 12.07 11.25 -5.18
C SER A 150 11.40 12.28 -4.26
N ILE A 151 10.43 11.88 -3.44
CA ILE A 151 9.80 12.77 -2.47
C ILE A 151 10.81 13.15 -1.38
N ARG A 152 11.59 12.19 -0.87
CA ARG A 152 12.65 12.48 0.10
C ARG A 152 13.63 13.50 -0.45
N ASP A 153 14.12 13.28 -1.66
CA ASP A 153 15.13 14.15 -2.27
C ASP A 153 14.57 15.58 -2.50
N LYS A 154 13.28 15.72 -2.77
CA LYS A 154 12.62 17.03 -2.99
C LYS A 154 12.20 17.75 -1.72
N THR A 155 11.81 17.01 -0.69
CA THR A 155 11.20 17.56 0.53
C THR A 155 12.12 17.52 1.76
N GLY A 156 13.24 16.79 1.65
CA GLY A 156 14.09 16.43 2.79
C GLY A 156 13.47 15.39 3.73
N PHE A 157 12.26 14.91 3.44
CA PHE A 157 11.48 14.04 4.32
C PHE A 157 11.27 12.66 3.70
N GLY A 158 11.79 11.63 4.38
CA GLY A 158 11.66 10.25 3.94
C GLY A 158 12.08 9.29 5.03
N TYR A 159 12.00 8.00 4.73
CA TYR A 159 12.35 6.95 5.68
C TYR A 159 12.89 5.75 4.91
N SER A 160 14.22 5.65 4.88
CA SER A 160 14.96 4.64 4.09
C SER A 160 14.46 3.20 4.32
N PRO A 161 14.15 2.76 5.55
CA PRO A 161 13.64 1.41 5.74
C PRO A 161 12.29 1.14 5.07
N LEU A 162 11.45 2.16 4.86
CA LEU A 162 10.22 2.02 4.06
C LEU A 162 10.53 1.95 2.57
N GLU A 163 11.46 2.79 2.09
CA GLU A 163 11.90 2.79 0.69
C GLU A 163 12.41 1.40 0.27
N GLN A 164 13.20 0.75 1.13
CA GLN A 164 13.79 -0.56 0.88
C GLN A 164 12.75 -1.68 0.72
N ILE A 165 11.59 -1.58 1.38
CA ILE A 165 10.56 -2.64 1.37
C ILE A 165 9.38 -2.32 0.45
N ALA A 166 9.34 -1.12 -0.13
CA ALA A 166 8.20 -0.67 -0.92
C ALA A 166 8.07 -1.36 -2.28
N PHE A 167 9.07 -2.12 -2.74
CA PHE A 167 9.00 -2.91 -3.97
C PHE A 167 7.83 -3.90 -3.97
N VAL A 168 7.31 -4.30 -2.79
CA VAL A 168 6.12 -5.17 -2.71
C VAL A 168 4.86 -4.60 -3.32
N PHE A 169 4.84 -3.31 -3.64
CA PHE A 169 3.76 -2.64 -4.36
C PHE A 169 3.88 -2.73 -5.89
N ASP A 170 4.95 -3.32 -6.41
CA ASP A 170 5.18 -3.43 -7.84
C ASP A 170 4.11 -4.26 -8.53
N GLY A 171 3.79 -3.85 -9.76
CA GLY A 171 2.69 -4.38 -10.55
C GLY A 171 1.32 -4.33 -9.86
N GLY A 172 1.13 -3.47 -8.85
CA GLY A 172 -0.15 -3.27 -8.18
C GLY A 172 -0.30 -3.89 -6.79
N VAL A 173 0.81 -4.30 -6.15
CA VAL A 173 0.93 -5.11 -4.92
C VAL A 173 1.23 -6.58 -5.23
N GLY A 174 2.50 -6.93 -5.49
CA GLY A 174 2.87 -8.31 -5.82
C GLY A 174 2.45 -8.75 -7.23
N ALA A 175 2.48 -7.82 -8.21
CA ALA A 175 2.11 -8.09 -9.60
C ALA A 175 0.66 -8.57 -9.82
N SER A 176 -0.25 -8.21 -8.93
CA SER A 176 -1.66 -8.61 -8.97
C SER A 176 -2.58 -7.66 -9.75
N GLY A 177 -2.04 -6.55 -10.26
CA GLY A 177 -2.80 -5.57 -11.06
C GLY A 177 -3.69 -4.63 -10.25
N GLY A 178 -3.67 -4.70 -8.92
CA GLY A 178 -4.40 -3.80 -8.01
C GLY A 178 -3.72 -2.44 -7.84
N LEU A 179 -3.87 -1.80 -6.67
CA LEU A 179 -3.36 -0.47 -6.33
C LEU A 179 -1.96 -0.18 -6.87
N CYS A 180 -1.86 0.82 -7.74
CA CYS A 180 -0.62 1.28 -8.36
C CYS A 180 0.45 1.61 -7.31
N GLY A 181 1.64 1.03 -7.47
CA GLY A 181 2.73 1.23 -6.51
C GLY A 181 3.23 2.67 -6.41
N ALA A 182 3.21 3.44 -7.51
CA ALA A 182 3.57 4.86 -7.46
C ALA A 182 2.59 5.67 -6.57
N ILE A 183 1.29 5.37 -6.67
CA ILE A 183 0.25 5.99 -5.82
C ILE A 183 0.43 5.55 -4.36
N ALA A 184 0.66 4.26 -4.11
CA ALA A 184 0.94 3.76 -2.78
C ALA A 184 2.16 4.44 -2.14
N GLY A 185 3.26 4.59 -2.90
CA GLY A 185 4.46 5.31 -2.46
C GLY A 185 4.17 6.76 -2.06
N ALA A 186 3.42 7.50 -2.88
CA ALA A 186 3.04 8.87 -2.60
C ALA A 186 2.19 9.01 -1.33
N VAL A 187 1.21 8.12 -1.14
CA VAL A 187 0.35 8.11 0.06
C VAL A 187 1.15 7.70 1.29
N MET A 188 2.03 6.71 1.19
CA MET A 188 2.90 6.32 2.30
C MET A 188 3.85 7.44 2.72
N ALA A 189 4.41 8.21 1.76
CA ALA A 189 5.23 9.39 2.06
C ALA A 189 4.45 10.46 2.83
N LEU A 190 3.23 10.77 2.39
CA LEU A 190 2.35 11.71 3.08
C LEU A 190 2.07 11.27 4.53
N ASN A 191 1.87 9.97 4.72
CA ASN A 191 1.54 9.40 6.02
C ASN A 191 2.72 9.31 6.98
N LEU A 192 3.96 9.24 6.48
CA LEU A 192 5.13 9.38 7.35
C LEU A 192 5.04 10.68 8.18
N HIS A 193 4.46 11.75 7.63
CA HIS A 193 4.21 12.99 8.35
C HIS A 193 2.84 12.99 9.08
N HIS A 194 1.75 12.77 8.35
CA HIS A 194 0.37 12.99 8.84
C HIS A 194 -0.36 11.75 9.37
N GLY A 195 0.26 10.57 9.24
CA GLY A 195 -0.30 9.30 9.69
C GLY A 195 -0.41 9.20 11.20
N THR A 196 -1.19 8.23 11.67
CA THR A 196 -1.35 7.97 13.09
C THR A 196 -0.22 7.05 13.58
N ASP A 197 0.50 7.45 14.61
CA ASP A 197 1.43 6.55 15.30
C ASP A 197 0.62 5.56 16.15
N LEU A 198 0.43 4.37 15.61
CA LEU A 198 -0.36 3.32 16.24
C LEU A 198 0.32 2.70 17.47
N ARG A 199 1.66 2.79 17.59
CA ARG A 199 2.42 2.23 18.73
C ARG A 199 2.37 3.14 19.95
N GLN A 200 2.34 4.45 19.73
CA GLN A 200 2.28 5.45 20.80
C GLN A 200 0.85 5.86 21.17
N SER A 201 -0.15 5.34 20.45
CA SER A 201 -1.55 5.70 20.65
C SER A 201 -2.33 4.63 21.42
N SER A 202 -3.15 5.06 22.37
CA SER A 202 -4.11 4.17 23.05
C SER A 202 -5.19 3.69 22.08
N TYR A 203 -5.82 2.54 22.37
CA TYR A 203 -6.94 2.02 21.57
C TYR A 203 -8.07 3.04 21.40
N LEU A 204 -8.40 3.80 22.44
CA LEU A 204 -9.40 4.88 22.37
C LEU A 204 -8.98 5.99 21.42
N ARG A 205 -7.70 6.38 21.41
CA ARG A 205 -7.16 7.39 20.50
C ARG A 205 -7.19 6.90 19.05
N ASN A 206 -6.89 5.62 18.82
CA ASN A 206 -6.97 4.99 17.50
C ASN A 206 -8.42 4.93 17.00
N ALA A 207 -9.36 4.53 17.84
CA ALA A 207 -10.78 4.54 17.51
C ALA A 207 -11.27 5.96 17.18
N HIS A 208 -10.88 6.96 17.99
CA HIS A 208 -11.21 8.36 17.72
C HIS A 208 -10.60 8.84 16.38
N ALA A 209 -9.34 8.52 16.10
CA ALA A 209 -8.69 8.87 14.83
C ALA A 209 -9.42 8.24 13.63
N PHE A 210 -9.86 6.99 13.76
CA PHE A 210 -10.66 6.29 12.75
C PHE A 210 -11.98 7.02 12.45
N PHE A 211 -12.79 7.32 13.48
CA PHE A 211 -14.05 8.04 13.30
C PHE A 211 -13.84 9.46 12.74
N LYS A 212 -12.80 10.16 13.23
CA LYS A 212 -12.43 11.48 12.72
C LYS A 212 -12.06 11.43 11.23
N GLY A 213 -11.28 10.43 10.81
CA GLY A 213 -10.94 10.21 9.40
C GLY A 213 -12.17 10.01 8.52
N HIS A 214 -13.14 9.22 8.98
CA HIS A 214 -14.41 9.00 8.27
C HIS A 214 -15.22 10.30 8.11
N ALA A 215 -15.27 11.15 9.15
CA ALA A 215 -15.88 12.47 9.05
C ALA A 215 -15.12 13.39 8.09
N ASN A 216 -13.79 13.40 8.16
CA ASN A 216 -12.92 14.23 7.33
C ASN A 216 -12.97 13.88 5.84
N LEU A 217 -13.30 12.64 5.49
CA LEU A 217 -13.56 12.24 4.09
C LEU A 217 -14.77 12.95 3.47
N LEU A 218 -15.75 13.39 4.27
CA LEU A 218 -17.01 13.96 3.78
C LEU A 218 -17.06 15.50 3.74
N VAL A 219 -16.10 16.16 4.38
CA VAL A 219 -16.12 17.63 4.56
C VAL A 219 -15.13 18.34 3.65
N LYS A 220 -15.44 19.60 3.32
CA LYS A 220 -14.53 20.48 2.55
C LYS A 220 -13.41 21.09 3.41
N LYS A 221 -13.63 21.21 4.72
CA LYS A 221 -12.66 21.67 5.71
C LYS A 221 -12.54 20.61 6.81
N PRO A 222 -11.33 20.12 7.13
CA PRO A 222 -11.19 19.05 8.11
C PRO A 222 -11.48 19.59 9.51
N PHE A 223 -12.00 18.72 10.37
CA PHE A 223 -12.08 19.00 11.79
C PHE A 223 -10.67 18.90 12.40
N GLY A 224 -10.18 19.98 13.02
CA GLY A 224 -8.85 20.03 13.63
C GLY A 224 -7.70 19.95 12.62
N ARG A 225 -6.56 19.35 13.03
CA ARG A 225 -5.42 19.14 12.12
C ARG A 225 -5.81 18.30 10.91
N LYS A 226 -5.29 18.69 9.74
CA LYS A 226 -5.35 17.94 8.48
C LYS A 226 -4.79 16.54 8.75
N ASP A 227 -5.60 15.52 8.51
CA ASP A 227 -5.19 14.12 8.67
C ASP A 227 -4.87 13.46 7.33
N THR A 228 -4.37 12.24 7.40
CA THR A 228 -4.10 11.37 6.25
C THR A 228 -5.28 11.26 5.28
N PHE A 229 -6.52 11.20 5.76
CA PHE A 229 -7.66 11.03 4.87
C PHE A 229 -8.01 12.31 4.11
N PHE A 230 -7.97 13.46 4.78
CA PHE A 230 -8.21 14.74 4.12
C PHE A 230 -7.13 15.05 3.09
N LEU A 231 -5.85 14.98 3.47
CA LEU A 231 -4.73 15.27 2.58
C LEU A 231 -4.56 14.18 1.52
N GLY A 232 -4.74 12.92 1.88
CA GLY A 232 -4.65 11.80 0.96
C GLY A 232 -5.76 11.85 -0.09
N LYS A 233 -6.99 12.24 0.27
CA LYS A 233 -8.07 12.43 -0.71
C LYS A 233 -7.76 13.56 -1.68
N ARG A 234 -7.16 14.65 -1.18
CA ARG A 234 -6.67 15.75 -2.03
C ARG A 234 -5.58 15.23 -2.98
N LEU A 235 -4.58 14.53 -2.46
CA LEU A 235 -3.49 13.93 -3.24
C LEU A 235 -4.00 13.01 -4.34
N ILE A 236 -4.90 12.06 -4.02
CA ILE A 236 -5.49 11.16 -5.02
C ILE A 236 -6.23 11.94 -6.10
N ARG A 237 -7.00 12.97 -5.74
CA ARG A 237 -7.72 13.80 -6.73
C ARG A 237 -6.77 14.54 -7.66
N GLU A 238 -5.67 15.07 -7.15
CA GLU A 238 -4.65 15.74 -7.98
C GLU A 238 -3.97 14.72 -8.91
N ILE A 239 -3.57 13.56 -8.39
CA ILE A 239 -3.03 12.45 -9.19
C ILE A 239 -4.03 12.03 -10.27
N GLN A 240 -5.32 11.89 -9.95
CA GLN A 240 -6.33 11.43 -10.92
C GLN A 240 -6.55 12.42 -12.06
N ARG A 241 -6.40 13.73 -11.78
CA ARG A 241 -6.51 14.78 -12.79
C ARG A 241 -5.33 14.80 -13.75
N GLU A 242 -4.13 14.52 -13.25
CA GLU A 242 -2.89 14.69 -14.04
C GLU A 242 -2.34 13.36 -14.61
N ALA A 243 -2.53 12.25 -13.90
CA ALA A 243 -1.91 10.96 -14.19
C ALA A 243 -2.90 9.83 -14.51
N GLY A 244 -4.21 10.10 -14.59
CA GLY A 244 -5.26 9.16 -15.02
C GLY A 244 -6.27 8.79 -13.93
N SER A 245 -7.49 8.43 -14.33
CA SER A 245 -8.65 8.31 -13.42
C SER A 245 -8.65 7.07 -12.52
N THR A 246 -7.98 5.98 -12.90
CA THR A 246 -7.97 4.72 -12.13
C THR A 246 -6.75 4.62 -11.22
N LEU A 247 -6.92 3.96 -10.07
CA LEU A 247 -5.85 3.65 -9.13
C LEU A 247 -5.24 2.27 -9.39
N GLU A 248 -5.91 1.43 -10.17
CA GLU A 248 -5.49 0.06 -10.41
C GLU A 248 -4.36 0.04 -11.45
N CYS A 249 -3.26 -0.64 -11.13
CA CYS A 249 -2.10 -0.78 -12.00
C CYS A 249 -2.52 -1.36 -13.34
N SER A 250 -3.34 -2.41 -13.34
CA SER A 250 -3.86 -3.03 -14.57
C SER A 250 -4.65 -2.05 -15.44
N GLY A 251 -5.47 -1.18 -14.84
CA GLY A 251 -6.19 -0.14 -15.57
C GLY A 251 -5.28 0.98 -16.08
N ILE A 252 -4.18 1.27 -15.37
CA ILE A 252 -3.19 2.29 -15.75
C ILE A 252 -2.30 1.81 -16.89
N THR A 253 -1.88 0.54 -16.85
CA THR A 253 -0.94 -0.06 -17.81
C THR A 253 -1.64 -0.70 -19.00
N GLY A 254 -2.91 -1.10 -18.84
CA GLY A 254 -3.62 -1.97 -19.77
C GLY A 254 -3.20 -3.44 -19.68
N GLU A 255 -2.34 -3.79 -18.71
CA GLU A 255 -1.69 -5.09 -18.63
C GLU A 255 -2.14 -5.90 -17.41
N THR A 256 -2.11 -7.23 -17.56
CA THR A 256 -2.21 -8.17 -16.44
C THR A 256 -0.94 -9.02 -16.41
N PHE A 257 -0.09 -8.78 -15.41
CA PHE A 257 1.19 -9.46 -15.29
C PHE A 257 0.99 -10.90 -14.80
N LYS A 258 1.42 -11.89 -15.60
CA LYS A 258 1.34 -13.31 -15.22
C LYS A 258 2.53 -13.70 -14.35
N SER A 259 3.65 -13.01 -14.51
CA SER A 259 4.89 -13.23 -13.77
C SER A 259 5.52 -11.90 -13.32
N LEU A 260 6.52 -12.00 -12.43
CA LEU A 260 7.36 -10.84 -12.07
C LEU A 260 8.22 -10.39 -13.27
N ASP A 261 8.56 -11.31 -14.18
CA ASP A 261 9.35 -11.02 -15.36
C ASP A 261 8.54 -10.24 -16.41
N ASP A 262 7.23 -10.52 -16.51
CA ASP A 262 6.31 -9.74 -17.36
C ASP A 262 6.26 -8.29 -16.88
N PHE A 263 6.11 -8.10 -15.56
CA PHE A 263 6.13 -6.76 -14.96
C PHE A 263 7.47 -6.06 -15.18
N SER A 264 8.57 -6.78 -14.92
CA SER A 264 9.94 -6.30 -15.10
C SER A 264 10.19 -5.82 -16.53
N THR A 265 9.81 -6.64 -17.51
CA THR A 265 9.93 -6.32 -18.93
C THR A 265 9.09 -5.10 -19.28
N TYR A 266 7.84 -5.06 -18.82
CA TYR A 266 6.94 -3.94 -19.07
C TYR A 266 7.49 -2.63 -18.50
N ILE A 267 7.94 -2.62 -17.24
CA ILE A 267 8.35 -1.37 -16.59
C ILE A 267 9.67 -0.81 -17.15
N GLN A 268 10.55 -1.68 -17.66
CA GLN A 268 11.80 -1.28 -18.31
C GLN A 268 11.57 -0.73 -19.73
N THR A 269 10.56 -1.22 -20.43
CA THR A 269 10.28 -0.84 -21.83
C THR A 269 9.18 0.22 -21.97
N SER A 270 8.32 0.38 -20.96
CA SER A 270 7.22 1.33 -20.97
C SER A 270 7.64 2.71 -20.47
N ASP A 271 7.53 3.71 -21.33
CA ASP A 271 7.61 5.13 -20.95
C ASP A 271 6.50 5.55 -19.97
N GLY A 272 5.39 4.83 -19.94
CA GLY A 272 4.19 5.17 -19.19
C GLY A 272 4.43 5.18 -17.68
N CYS A 273 5.02 4.11 -17.13
CA CYS A 273 5.33 4.02 -15.70
C CYS A 273 6.33 5.09 -15.28
N GLY A 274 7.39 5.32 -16.06
CA GLY A 274 8.40 6.36 -15.77
C GLY A 274 7.83 7.78 -15.73
N LYS A 275 6.97 8.14 -16.70
CA LYS A 275 6.28 9.44 -16.73
C LYS A 275 5.37 9.62 -15.50
N ARG A 276 4.61 8.58 -15.12
CA ARG A 276 3.73 8.62 -13.95
C ARG A 276 4.49 8.71 -12.64
N ILE A 277 5.58 7.97 -12.48
CA ILE A 277 6.45 8.07 -11.29
C ILE A 277 6.90 9.52 -11.09
N ARG A 278 7.37 10.20 -12.15
CA ARG A 278 7.77 11.61 -12.08
C ARG A 278 6.60 12.52 -11.69
N SER A 279 5.49 12.46 -12.43
CA SER A 279 4.31 13.30 -12.18
C SER A 279 3.75 13.11 -10.76
N ILE A 280 3.57 11.86 -10.32
CA ILE A 280 3.08 11.55 -8.97
C ILE A 280 4.05 12.06 -7.90
N SER A 281 5.36 11.96 -8.12
CA SER A 281 6.36 12.49 -7.18
C SER A 281 6.27 14.01 -7.05
N GLU A 282 6.06 14.75 -8.15
CA GLU A 282 5.88 16.21 -8.11
C GLU A 282 4.63 16.61 -7.33
N ILE A 283 3.49 16.00 -7.67
CA ILE A 283 2.21 16.27 -7.01
C ILE A 283 2.31 15.97 -5.52
N ALA A 284 2.84 14.79 -5.16
CA ALA A 284 2.98 14.38 -3.77
C ALA A 284 3.92 15.31 -2.99
N SER A 285 5.07 15.65 -3.56
CA SER A 285 6.02 16.59 -2.93
C SER A 285 5.39 17.94 -2.67
N LYS A 286 4.64 18.48 -3.64
CA LYS A 286 3.90 19.74 -3.48
C LYS A 286 2.86 19.65 -2.36
N VAL A 287 2.02 18.61 -2.36
CA VAL A 287 0.99 18.44 -1.32
C VAL A 287 1.63 18.30 0.07
N ILE A 288 2.74 17.58 0.19
CA ILE A 288 3.47 17.41 1.44
C ILE A 288 4.03 18.75 1.91
N LEU A 289 4.76 19.48 1.07
CA LEU A 289 5.37 20.77 1.42
C LEU A 289 4.33 21.82 1.84
N GLU A 290 3.17 21.88 1.18
CA GLU A 290 2.08 22.79 1.55
C GLU A 290 1.34 22.40 2.86
N SER A 291 1.65 21.22 3.40
CA SER A 291 0.99 20.65 4.57
C SER A 291 1.87 20.57 5.81
N MET A 292 3.18 20.77 5.65
CA MET A 292 4.16 20.93 6.74
C MET A 292 4.02 22.30 7.39
#